data_AF-Q38724-F1
#
_entry.id   AF-Q38724-F1
#
_cell.length_a   1.000
_cell.length_b   1.000
_cell.length_c   1.000
_cell.angle_alpha   90.00
_cell.angle_beta   90.00
_cell.angle_gamma   90.00
#
_symmetry.space_group_name_H-M   'P 1'
#
loop_
_entity.id
_entity.type
_entity.pdbx_description
1 polymer ?
#
loop_
_entity_poly.entity_id
_entity_poly.type
_entity_poly.pdbx_seq_one_letter_code
_entity_poly.pdbx_strand_id
1 'polypeptide(L)'
;LTCKIIMVCAVGTILSTTCMGRNILGNEQALYADQSLDEGPYKLIMQKDCNLVLFEHNTVRWATKTGSLGHYECYALMQSDGNFVVHNRNGAIVWASNSRRGNGEYVLVLRENGNVVIYGSDIWSTGTHIKGVIVTAVAGLGGGV
;
A
#
# COMPACT_ATOMS: atom_id res chain seq x y z
N LEU A 1 -10.95 -14.99 -7.41
CA LEU A 1 -9.79 -14.26 -6.82
C LEU A 1 -9.08 -15.21 -5.87
N THR A 2 -8.22 -16.07 -6.42
CA THR A 2 -7.59 -17.17 -5.67
C THR A 2 -6.15 -16.77 -5.38
N CYS A 3 -5.90 -16.19 -4.21
CA CYS A 3 -4.55 -16.11 -3.68
C CYS A 3 -4.17 -17.52 -3.19
N LYS A 4 -3.46 -18.28 -4.03
CA LYS A 4 -2.90 -19.58 -3.63
C LYS A 4 -1.77 -19.31 -2.63
N ILE A 5 -2.01 -19.67 -1.37
CA ILE A 5 -0.98 -19.78 -0.33
C ILE A 5 -0.08 -20.95 -0.74
N ILE A 6 1.12 -20.67 -1.24
CA ILE A 6 2.19 -21.67 -1.26
C ILE A 6 2.96 -21.49 0.05
N MET A 7 2.66 -22.35 1.01
CA MET A 7 3.47 -22.49 2.21
C MET A 7 4.81 -23.11 1.79
N VAL A 8 5.92 -22.41 1.96
CA VAL A 8 7.25 -23.02 1.96
C VAL A 8 7.88 -22.74 3.32
N CYS A 9 7.95 -23.79 4.14
CA CYS A 9 8.71 -23.80 5.37
C CYS A 9 9.94 -24.67 5.12
N ALA A 10 11.09 -24.04 4.92
CA ALA A 10 12.40 -24.58 5.27
C ALA A 10 13.42 -23.43 5.16
N VAL A 11 13.91 -22.97 6.31
CA VAL A 11 15.02 -22.02 6.47
C VAL A 11 14.68 -20.53 6.26
N GLY A 12 14.21 -19.88 7.34
CA GLY A 12 14.86 -18.66 7.82
C GLY A 12 14.55 -17.30 7.17
N THR A 13 13.64 -17.17 6.21
CA THR A 13 13.07 -15.86 5.85
C THR A 13 11.56 -15.99 5.64
N ILE A 14 10.77 -15.30 6.47
CA ILE A 14 9.35 -15.13 6.20
C ILE A 14 9.27 -14.11 5.06
N LEU A 15 9.24 -14.60 3.82
CA LEU A 15 8.75 -13.80 2.70
C LEU A 15 7.24 -13.64 2.91
N SER A 16 6.87 -12.65 3.73
CA SER A 16 5.48 -12.22 3.89
C SER A 16 5.04 -11.61 2.57
N THR A 17 4.55 -12.44 1.65
CA THR A 17 3.84 -11.98 0.47
C THR A 17 2.41 -11.71 0.94
N THR A 18 2.21 -10.51 1.50
CA THR A 18 0.87 -10.01 1.70
C THR A 18 0.22 -9.91 0.31
N CYS A 19 -0.75 -10.79 0.06
CA CYS A 19 -1.76 -10.59 -0.97
C CYS A 19 -2.62 -9.39 -0.55
N MET A 20 -2.04 -8.19 -0.63
CA MET A 20 -2.82 -7.01 -0.89
C MET A 20 -3.39 -7.20 -2.30
N GLY A 21 -4.63 -6.77 -2.54
CA GLY A 21 -5.21 -6.88 -3.89
C GLY A 21 -4.17 -6.35 -4.88
N ARG A 22 -3.84 -7.13 -5.91
CA ARG A 22 -2.77 -6.76 -6.87
C ARG A 22 -2.95 -5.35 -7.43
N ASN A 23 -4.16 -4.81 -7.36
CA ASN A 23 -4.60 -3.52 -7.87
C ASN A 23 -5.06 -2.53 -6.78
N ILE A 24 -4.90 -2.82 -5.48
CA ILE A 24 -5.39 -2.00 -4.35
C ILE A 24 -4.29 -1.75 -3.31
N LEU A 25 -4.18 -0.49 -2.86
CA LEU A 25 -3.34 -0.07 -1.73
C LEU A 25 -4.23 0.64 -0.69
N GLY A 26 -4.38 0.05 0.50
CA GLY A 26 -5.15 0.61 1.60
C GLY A 26 -4.35 1.54 2.50
N ASN A 27 -4.99 2.05 3.55
CA ASN A 27 -4.37 2.91 4.56
C ASN A 27 -3.06 2.35 5.11
N GLU A 28 -2.07 3.24 5.21
CA GLU A 28 -0.72 2.97 5.74
C GLU A 28 0.04 1.86 5.00
N GLN A 29 -0.46 1.42 3.84
CA GLN A 29 0.25 0.52 2.95
C GLN A 29 1.06 1.33 1.94
N ALA A 30 2.23 0.81 1.61
CA ALA A 30 3.16 1.46 0.70
C ALA A 30 3.58 0.53 -0.45
N LEU A 31 3.83 1.13 -1.61
CA LEU A 31 4.65 0.54 -2.66
C LEU A 31 6.10 0.99 -2.44
N TYR A 32 6.97 0.04 -2.12
CA TYR A 32 8.41 0.28 -2.10
C TYR A 32 9.00 0.16 -3.52
N ALA A 33 10.27 0.52 -3.67
CA ALA A 33 10.98 0.40 -4.94
C ALA A 33 10.77 -0.98 -5.60
N ASP A 34 10.47 -0.96 -6.90
CA ASP A 34 10.11 -2.08 -7.78
C ASP A 34 8.77 -2.78 -7.47
N GLN A 35 8.01 -2.34 -6.46
CA GLN A 35 6.66 -2.84 -6.21
C GLN A 35 5.62 -2.09 -7.05
N SER A 36 4.55 -2.79 -7.40
CA SER A 36 3.50 -2.26 -8.26
C SER A 36 2.09 -2.65 -7.83
N LEU A 37 1.14 -1.84 -8.28
CA LEU A 37 -0.22 -2.28 -8.53
C LEU A 37 -0.35 -2.70 -10.00
N ASP A 38 -1.04 -3.80 -10.27
CA ASP A 38 -1.22 -4.41 -11.58
C ASP A 38 -2.70 -4.73 -11.83
N GLU A 39 -3.23 -4.26 -12.95
CA GLU A 39 -4.60 -4.56 -13.41
C GLU A 39 -4.62 -4.67 -14.94
N GLY A 40 -4.89 -5.86 -15.46
CA GLY A 40 -4.80 -6.13 -16.91
C GLY A 40 -3.46 -5.65 -17.52
N PRO A 41 -3.49 -4.77 -18.55
CA PRO A 41 -2.28 -4.22 -19.17
C PRO A 41 -1.66 -3.06 -18.38
N TYR A 42 -2.30 -2.62 -17.30
CA TYR A 42 -1.90 -1.45 -16.55
C TYR A 42 -1.03 -1.81 -15.36
N LYS A 43 0.00 -1.00 -15.13
CA LYS A 43 0.94 -1.15 -14.00
C LYS A 43 1.29 0.20 -13.41
N LEU A 44 0.94 0.44 -12.15
CA LEU A 44 1.43 1.57 -11.36
C LEU A 44 2.61 1.10 -10.51
N ILE A 45 3.84 1.52 -10.83
CA ILE A 45 5.07 1.04 -10.21
C ILE A 45 5.86 2.18 -9.56
N MET A 46 6.34 1.95 -8.34
CA MET A 46 7.30 2.82 -7.67
C MET A 46 8.71 2.43 -8.12
N GLN A 47 9.32 3.20 -9.02
CA GLN A 47 10.64 2.89 -9.56
C GLN A 47 11.76 3.26 -8.57
N LYS A 48 12.91 2.59 -8.70
CA LYS A 48 14.12 2.82 -7.89
C LYS A 48 14.68 4.24 -7.96
N ASP A 49 14.44 4.95 -9.05
CA ASP A 49 14.85 6.33 -9.26
C ASP A 49 13.93 7.34 -8.57
N CYS A 50 12.96 6.88 -7.76
CA CYS A 50 11.95 7.69 -7.10
C CYS A 50 10.88 8.29 -8.03
N ASN A 51 10.74 7.76 -9.25
CA ASN A 51 9.62 8.08 -10.13
C ASN A 51 8.47 7.08 -9.93
N LEU A 52 7.27 7.57 -9.61
CA LEU A 52 6.08 6.72 -9.60
C LEU A 52 5.44 6.82 -10.99
N VAL A 53 5.27 5.68 -11.66
CA VAL A 53 4.92 5.64 -13.08
C VAL A 53 3.76 4.68 -13.32
N LEU A 54 2.78 5.15 -14.10
CA LEU A 54 1.72 4.33 -14.66
C LEU A 54 2.06 3.95 -16.10
N PHE A 55 2.15 2.65 -16.36
CA PHE A 55 2.28 2.06 -17.68
C PHE A 55 0.97 1.47 -18.18
N GLU A 56 0.80 1.49 -19.50
CA GLU A 56 -0.08 0.62 -20.26
C GLU A 56 0.82 -0.22 -21.18
N HIS A 57 0.93 -1.51 -20.92
CA HIS A 57 1.98 -2.37 -21.48
C HIS A 57 3.39 -1.77 -21.22
N ASN A 58 4.03 -1.23 -22.25
CA ASN A 58 5.35 -0.61 -22.18
C ASN A 58 5.31 0.90 -22.43
N THR A 59 4.11 1.48 -22.51
CA THR A 59 3.91 2.92 -22.77
C THR A 59 3.61 3.65 -21.48
N VAL A 60 4.40 4.68 -21.18
CA VAL A 60 4.13 5.57 -20.03
C VAL A 60 2.86 6.36 -20.29
N ARG A 61 1.86 6.21 -19.42
CA ARG A 61 0.60 6.97 -19.45
C ARG A 61 0.64 8.18 -18.53
N TRP A 62 1.28 8.04 -17.38
CA TRP A 62 1.40 9.09 -16.37
C TRP A 62 2.65 8.83 -15.51
N ALA A 63 3.25 9.90 -14.99
CA ALA A 63 4.36 9.82 -14.04
C ALA A 63 4.40 11.05 -13.12
N THR A 64 4.95 10.89 -11.92
CA THR A 64 5.24 12.01 -11.00
C THR A 64 6.36 12.92 -11.50
N LYS A 65 7.23 12.41 -12.39
CA LYS A 65 8.40 13.11 -12.96
C LYS A 65 9.42 13.50 -11.89
N THR A 66 9.64 12.61 -10.92
CA THR A 66 10.52 12.83 -9.77
C THR A 66 11.83 12.04 -9.85
N GLY A 67 12.06 11.32 -10.97
CA GLY A 67 13.20 10.42 -11.21
C GLY A 67 14.60 11.06 -11.22
N SER A 68 14.68 12.38 -11.24
CA SER A 68 15.93 13.15 -11.41
C SER A 68 16.34 13.97 -10.19
N LEU A 69 15.67 13.79 -9.05
CA LEU A 69 15.86 14.65 -7.86
C LEU A 69 16.96 14.16 -6.90
N GLY A 70 17.81 13.21 -7.31
CA GLY A 70 18.86 12.65 -6.45
C GLY A 70 18.32 11.86 -5.25
N HIS A 71 17.03 11.54 -5.26
CA HIS A 71 16.39 10.69 -4.27
C HIS A 71 16.61 9.22 -4.60
N TYR A 72 16.64 8.39 -3.57
CA TYR A 72 16.76 6.95 -3.68
C TYR A 72 15.94 6.30 -2.56
N GLU A 73 15.64 5.01 -2.71
CA GLU A 73 14.86 4.21 -1.74
C GLU A 73 13.51 4.86 -1.39
N CYS A 74 12.84 5.45 -2.39
CA CYS A 74 11.52 6.04 -2.21
C CYS A 74 10.41 4.99 -2.10
N TYR A 75 9.32 5.41 -1.49
CA TYR A 75 8.10 4.63 -1.36
C TYR A 75 6.87 5.51 -1.55
N ALA A 76 5.81 4.95 -2.12
CA ALA A 76 4.52 5.62 -2.30
C ALA A 76 3.51 5.07 -1.30
N LEU A 77 2.99 5.93 -0.43
CA LEU A 77 2.17 5.60 0.74
C LEU A 77 0.77 6.17 0.58
N MET A 78 -0.26 5.35 0.82
CA MET A 78 -1.63 5.81 0.99
C MET A 78 -1.84 6.17 2.47
N GLN A 79 -1.87 7.46 2.79
CA GLN A 79 -1.98 7.94 4.17
C GLN A 79 -3.43 7.93 4.66
N SER A 80 -3.60 7.76 5.97
CA SER A 80 -4.92 7.75 6.63
C SER A 80 -5.68 9.07 6.55
N ASP A 81 -5.07 10.16 6.07
CA ASP A 81 -5.74 11.46 5.91
C ASP A 81 -6.31 11.70 4.50
N GLY A 82 -6.24 10.67 3.65
CA GLY A 82 -6.72 10.68 2.29
C GLY A 82 -5.71 11.16 1.27
N ASN A 83 -4.46 11.42 1.68
CA ASN A 83 -3.41 11.84 0.77
C ASN A 83 -2.54 10.65 0.32
N PHE A 84 -2.37 10.50 -0.99
CA PHE A 84 -1.38 9.58 -1.55
C PHE A 84 -0.07 10.32 -1.83
N VAL A 85 1.04 9.84 -1.28
CA VAL A 85 2.30 10.57 -1.15
C VAL A 85 3.50 9.69 -1.48
N VAL A 86 4.45 10.23 -2.26
CA VAL A 86 5.77 9.63 -2.44
C VAL A 86 6.74 10.27 -1.46
N HIS A 87 7.37 9.44 -0.62
CA HIS A 87 8.41 9.83 0.30
C HIS A 87 9.76 9.29 -0.17
N ASN A 88 10.85 9.99 0.17
CA ASN A 88 12.19 9.41 0.11
C ASN A 88 12.54 8.64 1.39
N ARG A 89 13.72 8.01 1.42
CA ARG A 89 14.23 7.25 2.58
C ARG A 89 14.17 8.02 3.91
N ASN A 90 14.37 9.34 3.88
CA ASN A 90 14.38 10.19 5.07
C ASN A 90 12.97 10.60 5.53
N GLY A 91 11.92 10.11 4.86
CA GLY A 91 10.53 10.50 5.11
C GLY A 91 10.15 11.86 4.51
N ALA A 92 11.04 12.53 3.78
CA ALA A 92 10.70 13.79 3.13
C ALA A 92 9.76 13.54 1.94
N ILE A 93 8.79 14.43 1.77
CA ILE A 93 7.80 14.36 0.69
C ILE A 93 8.47 14.77 -0.62
N VAL A 94 8.42 13.87 -1.61
CA VAL A 94 8.93 14.09 -2.97
C VAL A 94 7.80 14.46 -3.92
N TRP A 95 6.61 13.89 -3.71
CA TRP A 95 5.41 14.20 -4.47
C TRP A 95 4.16 13.92 -3.62
N ALA A 96 3.08 14.66 -3.85
CA ALA A 96 1.80 14.40 -3.22
C ALA A 96 0.63 14.65 -4.19
N SER A 97 -0.43 13.85 -4.03
CA SER A 97 -1.69 14.02 -4.75
C SER A 97 -2.50 15.25 -4.30
N ASN A 98 -2.14 15.85 -3.16
CA ASN A 98 -2.82 17.02 -2.56
C ASN A 98 -4.31 16.78 -2.32
N SER A 99 -4.65 15.55 -1.94
CA SER A 99 -6.02 15.07 -1.84
C SER A 99 -6.51 14.92 -0.40
N ARG A 100 -5.78 15.47 0.58
CA ARG A 100 -6.10 15.41 2.01
C ARG A 100 -7.58 15.78 2.29
N ARG A 101 -8.28 14.92 3.03
CA ARG A 101 -9.68 15.13 3.48
C ARG A 101 -9.89 14.90 4.97
N GLY A 102 -8.82 14.59 5.72
CA GLY A 102 -8.87 14.31 7.15
C GLY A 102 -8.84 12.82 7.43
N ASN A 103 -8.63 12.45 8.70
CA ASN A 103 -8.44 11.05 9.07
C ASN A 103 -9.67 10.20 8.74
N GLY A 104 -9.46 9.07 8.08
CA GLY A 104 -10.49 8.13 7.68
C GLY A 104 -9.91 6.92 6.96
N GLU A 105 -10.76 6.04 6.47
CA GLU A 105 -10.37 4.89 5.64
C GLU A 105 -10.38 5.30 4.17
N TYR A 106 -9.27 5.02 3.50
CA TYR A 106 -9.01 5.33 2.10
C TYR A 106 -8.35 4.15 1.40
N VAL A 107 -8.63 4.02 0.10
CA VAL A 107 -8.01 3.00 -0.75
C VAL A 107 -7.64 3.62 -2.08
N LEU A 108 -6.40 3.40 -2.51
CA LEU A 108 -5.95 3.66 -3.86
C LEU A 108 -6.23 2.42 -4.71
N VAL A 109 -6.93 2.59 -5.83
CA VAL A 109 -7.31 1.50 -6.72
C VAL A 109 -6.82 1.79 -8.14
N LEU A 110 -6.07 0.86 -8.72
CA LEU A 110 -5.82 0.80 -10.16
C LEU A 110 -6.99 0.07 -10.82
N ARG A 111 -7.78 0.78 -11.61
CA ARG A 111 -8.98 0.22 -12.25
C ARG A 111 -8.65 -0.47 -13.57
N GLU A 112 -9.55 -1.35 -14.01
CA GLU A 112 -9.48 -2.07 -15.30
C GLU A 112 -9.36 -1.17 -16.54
N ASN A 113 -9.73 0.11 -16.42
CA ASN A 113 -9.60 1.11 -17.49
C ASN A 113 -8.31 1.93 -17.41
N GLY A 114 -7.38 1.57 -16.54
CA GLY A 114 -6.09 2.24 -16.36
C GLY A 114 -6.15 3.53 -15.55
N ASN A 115 -7.30 3.89 -14.98
CA ASN A 115 -7.38 5.04 -14.07
C ASN A 115 -6.97 4.65 -12.65
N VAL A 116 -6.18 5.49 -11.99
CA VAL A 116 -5.78 5.33 -10.59
C VAL A 116 -6.59 6.30 -9.74
N VAL A 117 -7.39 5.78 -8.81
CA VAL A 117 -8.37 6.57 -8.06
C VAL A 117 -8.23 6.31 -6.57
N ILE A 118 -8.27 7.38 -5.78
CA ILE A 118 -8.43 7.30 -4.32
C ILE A 118 -9.93 7.29 -4.03
N TYR A 119 -10.40 6.24 -3.39
CA TYR A 119 -11.70 6.18 -2.76
C TYR A 119 -11.54 6.37 -1.25
N GLY A 120 -12.56 6.90 -0.59
CA GLY A 120 -12.61 7.01 0.87
C GLY A 120 -14.04 7.01 1.34
N SER A 121 -14.24 7.03 2.66
CA SER A 121 -15.55 7.00 3.35
C SER A 121 -16.52 5.91 2.85
N ASP A 122 -16.75 4.92 3.69
CA ASP A 122 -17.70 3.86 3.41
C ASP A 122 -19.12 4.41 3.22
N ILE A 123 -19.76 4.10 2.08
CA ILE A 123 -21.18 4.37 1.88
C ILE A 123 -22.04 3.37 2.68
N TRP A 124 -21.55 2.13 2.79
CA TRP A 124 -22.18 1.06 3.56
C TRP A 124 -21.10 0.14 4.14
N SER A 125 -21.31 -0.31 5.38
CA SER A 125 -20.46 -1.27 6.06
C SER A 125 -21.32 -2.28 6.80
N THR A 126 -20.87 -3.54 6.89
CA THR A 126 -21.50 -4.56 7.74
C THR A 126 -21.44 -4.21 9.22
N GLY A 127 -20.56 -3.28 9.62
CA GLY A 127 -20.35 -2.91 11.02
C GLY A 127 -19.62 -3.96 11.85
N THR A 128 -18.99 -4.96 11.22
CA THR A 128 -18.34 -6.08 11.91
C THR A 128 -16.85 -5.86 12.19
N HIS A 129 -16.39 -4.60 12.18
CA HIS A 129 -14.99 -4.27 12.43
C HIS A 129 -14.65 -4.52 13.90
N ILE A 130 -13.72 -5.44 14.16
CA ILE A 130 -13.19 -5.64 15.51
C ILE A 130 -12.18 -4.52 15.76
N LYS A 131 -12.53 -3.54 16.59
CA LYS A 131 -11.52 -2.61 17.14
C LYS A 131 -10.57 -3.44 17.97
N GLY A 132 -9.28 -3.43 17.62
CA GLY A 132 -8.25 -4.30 18.18
C GLY A 132 -8.42 -4.48 19.69
N VAL A 133 -8.87 -5.66 20.10
CA VAL A 133 -8.88 -6.04 21.51
C VAL A 133 -7.43 -6.34 21.84
N ILE A 134 -6.77 -5.45 22.58
CA ILE A 134 -5.52 -5.79 23.26
C ILE A 134 -5.91 -6.83 24.31
N VAL A 135 -5.74 -8.12 23.99
CA VAL A 135 -5.77 -9.17 25.00
C VAL A 135 -4.44 -9.06 25.75
N THR A 136 -4.42 -8.30 26.84
CA THR A 136 -3.35 -8.43 27.82
C THR A 136 -3.50 -9.80 28.47
N ALA A 137 -2.71 -10.78 28.02
CA ALA A 137 -2.57 -12.04 28.73
C ALA A 137 -1.90 -11.73 30.08
N VAL A 138 -2.70 -11.61 31.14
CA VAL A 138 -2.17 -11.59 32.51
C VAL A 138 -1.78 -13.03 32.81
N ALA A 139 -0.48 -13.32 32.87
CA ALA A 139 0.01 -14.61 33.34
C ALA A 139 -0.30 -14.73 34.85
N GLY A 140 -1.51 -15.20 35.16
CA GLY A 140 -1.86 -15.63 36.51
C GLY A 140 -1.35 -17.04 36.75
N LEU A 141 -0.13 -17.18 37.26
CA LEU A 141 0.25 -18.39 37.99
C LEU A 141 0.06 -18.10 39.48
N GLY A 142 -1.17 -18.27 39.94
CA GLY A 142 -1.50 -18.44 41.35
C GLY A 142 -1.01 -19.80 41.84
N GLY A 143 -0.45 -19.83 43.05
CA GLY A 143 0.03 -21.03 43.73
C GLY A 143 -1.06 -21.89 44.38
N GLY A 144 -0.59 -22.99 44.97
CA GLY A 144 -1.34 -24.01 45.75
C GLY A 144 -1.26 -25.37 45.06
N VAL A 145 -0.71 -26.43 45.66
CA VAL A 145 -0.70 -26.88 47.07
C VAL A 145 0.67 -27.25 47.60
#